data_AF-A0AAF0FGJ9-F1
#
_entry.id   AF-A0AAF0FGJ9-F1
#
_cell.length_a   1.000
_cell.length_b   1.000
_cell.length_c   1.000
_cell.angle_alpha   90.00
_cell.angle_beta   90.00
_cell.angle_gamma   90.00
#
_symmetry.space_group_name_H-M   'P 1'
#
loop_
_entity.id
_entity.type
_entity.pdbx_description
1 polymer ?
#
loop_
_entity_poly.entity_id
_entity_poly.type
_entity_poly.pdbx_seq_one_letter_code
_entity_poly.pdbx_strand_id
1 'polypeptide(L)'
;MGWIVGQPLTAYDLTYVQYSSYDPYGPYWAFVTLSPVLVLTVYVGVFLQRREITYLNALVGQVLCEMINSRLKARFQQKRPTDILGSGYGMPSSHSQFSGFFVAFWVLHLLVHWPRNNTSSCRSLFTRQIDQSVSVCLIIMLGALTCYSRHYLVYHTPAQILVGSSLGVLLGTVYYIVTEYLPRAQPRRAWIAKARNVLYTSFLGKALRLRDSWSVWPSDIEDRIYTQWIEHWQNQSSVQTAAVDGCNTAHISMMLLALQEADHCEPVSTAFSVGCVIAAASNTLRHPTESLNSTDPFEPVPLFTGFSRELPGNTHAEECALEKLARYCKKTPELTEVNHTQARCNSSLELLLYTTMEPCSKRLSGNQPCVDRILHFNANPPLTTAAWLAQAIKIDGASMIQADNVLRPLKISLVVQGVNEPQDFVLCEGQRRLRNAQLQVLTAKPQHSPLALGIFLPPMDSIRIHASSPSASNWLEDACLRMAKKGHAS
;
A
#
# COMPACT_ATOMS: atom_id res chain seq x y z
N MET A 1 -13.87 12.60 57.70
CA MET A 1 -12.78 13.34 57.06
C MET A 1 -11.76 13.86 58.10
N GLY A 2 -11.23 12.99 58.98
CA GLY A 2 -10.37 13.40 60.11
C GLY A 2 -8.93 12.89 60.05
N TRP A 3 -8.52 12.20 58.98
CA TRP A 3 -7.26 11.46 58.91
C TRP A 3 -6.07 12.27 58.34
N ILE A 4 -6.29 13.51 57.90
CA ILE A 4 -5.28 14.29 57.14
C ILE A 4 -4.70 15.45 57.97
N VAL A 5 -5.39 15.90 59.02
CA VAL A 5 -4.94 17.04 59.82
C VAL A 5 -3.88 16.57 60.82
N GLY A 6 -2.62 16.96 60.59
CA GLY A 6 -1.50 16.73 61.52
C GLY A 6 -0.59 15.54 61.23
N GLN A 7 -0.82 14.79 60.14
CA GLN A 7 0.09 13.73 59.68
C GLN A 7 1.13 14.30 58.71
N PRO A 8 2.41 13.88 58.78
CA PRO A 8 3.42 14.29 57.81
C PRO A 8 3.05 13.77 56.42
N LEU A 9 2.91 14.67 55.45
CA LEU A 9 2.65 14.33 54.05
C LEU A 9 3.97 13.94 53.37
N THR A 10 4.01 12.76 52.77
CA THR A 10 5.13 12.31 51.92
C THR A 10 4.82 12.62 50.46
N ALA A 11 5.69 13.37 49.79
CA ALA A 11 5.58 13.60 48.35
C ALA A 11 5.93 12.32 47.58
N TYR A 12 5.40 12.20 46.36
CA TYR A 12 5.74 11.09 45.48
C TYR A 12 7.11 11.35 44.81
N ASP A 13 8.16 10.71 45.33
CA ASP A 13 9.56 10.99 44.98
C ASP A 13 9.90 10.84 43.48
N LEU A 14 9.14 10.06 42.70
CA LEU A 14 9.45 9.79 41.29
C LEU A 14 9.27 11.02 40.39
N THR A 15 8.29 11.88 40.68
CA THR A 15 7.98 13.08 39.88
C THR A 15 8.17 14.37 40.67
N TYR A 16 8.74 14.27 41.88
CA TYR A 16 8.96 15.41 42.74
C TYR A 16 10.26 16.13 42.36
N VAL A 17 10.12 17.37 41.88
CA VAL A 17 11.23 18.21 41.42
C VAL A 17 11.13 19.57 42.11
N GLN A 18 12.24 20.04 42.67
CA GLN A 18 12.33 21.32 43.39
C GLN A 18 13.19 22.32 42.63
N TYR A 19 12.70 23.55 42.47
CA TYR A 19 13.45 24.65 41.87
C TYR A 19 13.26 25.92 42.71
N SER A 20 14.14 26.91 42.53
CA SER A 20 14.02 28.19 43.23
C SER A 20 12.83 28.98 42.69
N SER A 21 11.95 29.47 43.56
CA SER A 21 10.85 30.36 43.17
C SER A 21 11.34 31.70 42.60
N TYR A 22 12.60 32.05 42.84
CA TYR A 22 13.24 33.26 42.31
C TYR A 22 13.88 33.04 40.93
N ASP A 23 13.97 31.80 40.46
CA ASP A 23 14.53 31.46 39.16
C ASP A 23 13.42 31.43 38.09
N PRO A 24 13.40 32.38 37.13
CA PRO A 24 12.35 32.45 36.11
C PRO A 24 12.36 31.26 35.15
N TYR A 25 13.49 30.56 34.98
CA TYR A 25 13.60 29.38 34.11
C TYR A 25 13.53 28.05 34.88
N GLY A 26 13.48 28.11 36.22
CA GLY A 26 13.35 26.95 37.09
C GLY A 26 12.20 26.01 36.71
N PRO A 27 10.97 26.51 36.48
CA PRO A 27 9.84 25.67 36.05
C PRO A 27 10.09 24.94 34.73
N TYR A 28 10.74 25.59 33.76
CA TYR A 28 11.06 24.99 32.46
C TYR A 28 12.03 23.82 32.64
N TRP A 29 13.12 24.02 33.38
CA TRP A 29 14.10 22.96 33.62
C TRP A 29 13.56 21.84 34.51
N ALA A 30 12.67 22.18 35.45
CA ALA A 30 11.95 21.18 36.24
C ALA A 30 11.07 20.28 35.35
N PHE A 31 10.40 20.86 34.34
CA PHE A 31 9.65 20.06 33.36
C PHE A 31 10.57 19.19 32.49
N VAL A 32 11.67 19.76 31.97
CA VAL A 32 12.64 19.01 31.16
C VAL A 32 13.23 17.83 31.94
N THR A 33 13.49 17.97 33.24
CA THR A 33 14.06 16.89 34.06
C THR A 33 13.10 15.70 34.23
N LEU A 34 11.79 15.89 34.04
CA LEU A 34 10.79 14.80 34.09
C LEU A 34 10.79 13.92 32.83
N SER A 35 11.58 14.26 31.80
CA SER A 35 11.63 13.53 30.53
C SER A 35 11.82 12.01 30.68
N PRO A 36 12.61 11.45 31.63
CA PRO A 36 12.76 9.99 31.73
C PRO A 36 11.45 9.28 32.03
N VAL A 37 10.65 9.81 32.96
CA VAL A 37 9.35 9.25 33.34
C VAL A 37 8.34 9.36 32.18
N LEU A 38 8.38 10.48 31.46
CA LEU A 38 7.55 10.69 30.28
C LEU A 38 7.92 9.72 29.15
N VAL A 39 9.21 9.50 28.90
CA VAL A 39 9.71 8.53 27.90
C VAL A 39 9.26 7.11 28.24
N LEU A 40 9.31 6.70 29.51
CA LEU A 40 8.82 5.38 29.94
C LEU A 40 7.32 5.23 29.68
N THR A 41 6.53 6.28 29.95
CA THR A 41 5.10 6.30 29.63
C THR A 41 4.86 6.17 28.12
N VAL A 42 5.65 6.88 27.30
CA VAL A 42 5.58 6.78 25.83
C VAL A 42 5.92 5.38 25.35
N TYR A 43 6.92 4.69 25.91
CA TYR A 43 7.23 3.31 25.53
C TYR A 43 6.05 2.37 25.75
N VAL A 44 5.39 2.46 26.90
CA VAL A 44 4.22 1.65 27.20
C VAL A 44 3.09 1.99 26.22
N GLY A 45 2.79 3.27 26.00
CA GLY A 45 1.75 3.70 25.06
C GLY A 45 1.99 3.21 23.63
N VAL A 46 3.21 3.41 23.10
CA VAL A 46 3.57 2.98 21.74
C VAL A 46 3.57 1.45 21.63
N PHE A 47 4.05 0.73 22.66
CA PHE A 47 3.95 -0.73 22.68
C PHE A 47 2.49 -1.20 22.69
N LEU A 48 1.61 -0.56 23.45
CA LEU A 48 0.20 -0.93 23.50
C LEU A 48 -0.52 -0.70 22.16
N GLN A 49 -0.16 0.36 21.45
CA GLN A 49 -0.74 0.67 20.14
C GLN A 49 -0.16 -0.18 19.01
N ARG A 50 1.18 -0.27 18.93
CA ARG A 50 1.87 -0.87 17.79
C ARG A 50 2.21 -2.34 17.96
N ARG A 51 2.23 -2.85 19.21
CA ARG A 51 2.65 -4.21 19.58
C ARG A 51 4.04 -4.59 19.08
N GLU A 52 4.89 -3.58 18.83
CA GLU A 52 6.27 -3.74 18.39
C GLU A 52 7.16 -4.08 19.59
N ILE A 53 7.80 -5.25 19.54
CA ILE A 53 8.58 -5.76 20.68
C ILE A 53 9.81 -4.88 20.98
N THR A 54 10.32 -4.12 20.01
CA THR A 54 11.50 -3.25 20.17
C THR A 54 11.31 -2.24 21.30
N TYR A 55 10.11 -1.68 21.46
CA TYR A 55 9.80 -0.73 22.53
C TYR A 55 9.74 -1.41 23.90
N LEU A 56 9.18 -2.63 23.97
CA LEU A 56 9.21 -3.43 25.19
C LEU A 56 10.65 -3.81 25.57
N ASN A 57 11.47 -4.16 24.58
CA ASN A 57 12.89 -4.46 24.81
C ASN A 57 13.67 -3.24 25.30
N ALA A 58 13.43 -2.05 24.73
CA ALA A 58 14.02 -0.80 25.20
C ALA A 58 13.60 -0.49 26.65
N LEU A 59 12.34 -0.74 27.01
CA LEU A 59 11.83 -0.59 28.37
C LEU A 59 12.55 -1.51 29.36
N VAL A 60 12.71 -2.80 29.01
CA VAL A 60 13.47 -3.76 29.83
C VAL A 60 14.92 -3.29 30.00
N GLY A 61 15.55 -2.81 28.91
CA GLY A 61 16.89 -2.24 28.95
C GLY A 61 17.02 -1.04 29.90
N GLN A 62 16.03 -0.14 29.93
CA GLN A 62 16.01 1.00 30.86
C GLN A 62 15.87 0.56 32.32
N VAL A 63 15.04 -0.44 32.61
CA VAL A 63 14.92 -1.00 33.97
C VAL A 63 16.25 -1.61 34.42
N LEU A 64 16.93 -2.37 33.56
CA LEU A 64 18.25 -2.92 33.86
C LEU A 64 19.30 -1.82 34.05
N CYS A 65 19.23 -0.76 33.25
CA CYS A 65 20.09 0.42 33.37
C CYS A 65 19.94 1.08 34.74
N GLU A 66 18.70 1.30 35.21
CA GLU A 66 18.43 1.87 36.54
C GLU A 66 18.87 0.94 37.68
N MET A 67 18.71 -0.38 37.52
CA MET A 67 19.22 -1.37 38.48
C MET A 67 20.75 -1.31 38.61
N ILE A 68 21.46 -1.13 37.51
CA ILE A 68 22.93 -0.95 37.53
C ILE A 68 23.29 0.38 38.19
N ASN A 69 22.59 1.47 37.85
CA ASN A 69 22.79 2.78 38.46
C ASN A 69 22.67 2.72 39.99
N SER A 70 21.59 2.11 40.48
CA SER A 70 21.30 1.95 41.90
C SER A 70 22.39 1.17 42.63
N ARG A 71 22.90 0.08 42.04
CA ARG A 71 24.03 -0.68 42.61
C ARG A 71 25.32 0.13 42.66
N LEU A 72 25.62 0.88 41.60
CA LEU A 72 26.82 1.72 41.55
C LEU A 72 26.75 2.87 42.55
N LYS A 73 25.59 3.51 42.71
CA LYS A 73 25.37 4.53 43.74
C LYS A 73 25.62 4.00 45.14
N ALA A 74 25.13 2.80 45.44
CA ALA A 74 25.37 2.14 46.72
C ALA A 74 26.86 1.84 46.96
N ARG A 75 27.65 1.64 45.88
CA ARG A 75 29.09 1.35 45.97
C ARG A 75 29.98 2.58 46.07
N PHE A 76 29.67 3.65 45.32
CA PHE A 76 30.49 4.87 45.27
C PHE A 76 30.17 5.84 46.39
N GLN A 77 28.91 5.95 46.78
CA GLN A 77 28.45 6.78 47.90
C GLN A 77 28.89 8.26 47.84
N GLN A 78 29.20 8.78 46.65
CA GLN A 78 29.56 10.17 46.47
C GLN A 78 28.32 11.06 46.63
N LYS A 79 28.43 12.09 47.46
CA LYS A 79 27.34 13.05 47.73
C LYS A 79 27.01 13.90 46.49
N ARG A 80 25.78 14.42 46.48
CA ARG A 80 25.32 15.46 45.53
C ARG A 80 25.98 16.81 45.87
N PRO A 81 26.01 17.77 44.93
CA PRO A 81 26.51 19.12 45.22
C PRO A 81 25.65 19.91 46.22
N THR A 82 24.39 19.50 46.42
CA THR A 82 23.45 20.13 47.36
C THR A 82 22.67 19.07 48.14
N ASP A 83 22.27 19.40 49.37
CA ASP A 83 21.44 18.53 50.23
C ASP A 83 19.93 18.75 50.02
N ILE A 84 19.55 19.58 49.04
CA ILE A 84 18.17 20.01 48.73
C ILE A 84 17.23 18.83 48.48
N LEU A 85 17.74 17.78 47.82
CA LEU A 85 16.99 16.56 47.50
C LEU A 85 17.18 15.43 48.53
N GLY A 86 17.66 15.74 49.74
CA GLY A 86 17.93 14.78 50.82
C GLY A 86 19.28 14.07 50.71
N SER A 87 19.51 13.10 51.61
CA SER A 87 20.79 12.40 51.83
C SER A 87 21.21 11.38 50.76
N GLY A 88 20.58 11.41 49.58
CA GLY A 88 20.81 10.45 48.52
C GLY A 88 22.15 10.65 47.80
N TYR A 89 22.78 9.54 47.38
CA TYR A 89 24.02 9.59 46.61
C TYR A 89 23.82 10.11 45.18
N GLY A 90 24.82 10.84 44.68
CA GLY A 90 24.80 11.56 43.40
C GLY A 90 25.56 10.90 42.24
N MET A 91 26.43 9.92 42.52
CA MET A 91 27.29 9.30 41.51
C MET A 91 26.93 7.84 41.24
N PRO A 92 26.70 7.42 39.99
CA PRO A 92 26.49 8.25 38.79
C PRO A 92 25.08 8.86 38.73
N SER A 93 24.90 9.96 37.99
CA SER A 93 23.58 10.57 37.77
C SER A 93 22.63 9.59 37.04
N SER A 94 21.49 9.22 37.65
CA SER A 94 20.51 8.30 37.04
C SER A 94 19.86 8.90 35.80
N HIS A 95 19.49 10.18 35.83
CA HIS A 95 18.87 10.85 34.68
C HIS A 95 19.84 10.93 33.50
N SER A 96 21.12 11.20 33.77
CA SER A 96 22.14 11.26 32.72
C SER A 96 22.44 9.87 32.16
N GLN A 97 22.46 8.83 33.00
CA GLN A 97 22.64 7.45 32.56
C GLN A 97 21.44 6.93 31.75
N PHE A 98 20.21 7.21 32.19
CA PHE A 98 18.99 6.94 31.43
C PHE A 98 19.04 7.61 30.06
N SER A 99 19.39 8.90 30.00
CA SER A 99 19.49 9.66 28.76
C SER A 99 20.58 9.12 27.83
N GLY A 100 21.74 8.73 28.37
CA GLY A 100 22.80 8.08 27.60
C GLY A 100 22.34 6.77 26.96
N PHE A 101 21.63 5.93 27.73
CA PHE A 101 21.05 4.68 27.22
C PHE A 101 20.00 4.97 26.14
N PHE A 102 19.07 5.88 26.42
CA PHE A 102 18.00 6.29 25.52
C PHE A 102 18.55 6.73 24.16
N VAL A 103 19.52 7.66 24.18
CA VAL A 103 20.16 8.19 22.97
C VAL A 103 20.88 7.07 22.23
N ALA A 104 21.74 6.29 22.90
CA ALA A 104 22.50 5.23 22.25
C ALA A 104 21.59 4.18 21.59
N PHE A 105 20.57 3.70 22.31
CA PHE A 105 19.67 2.67 21.80
C PHE A 105 18.92 3.13 20.55
N TRP A 106 18.25 4.30 20.59
CA TRP A 106 17.41 4.74 19.49
C TRP A 106 18.20 5.33 18.33
N VAL A 107 19.32 6.03 18.58
CA VAL A 107 20.18 6.49 17.48
C VAL A 107 20.77 5.30 16.73
N LEU A 108 21.28 4.27 17.42
CA LEU A 108 21.73 3.05 16.74
C LEU A 108 20.60 2.37 15.97
N HIS A 109 19.39 2.30 16.54
CA HIS A 109 18.22 1.76 15.84
C HIS A 109 17.95 2.51 14.53
N LEU A 110 17.92 3.85 14.56
CA LEU A 110 17.66 4.66 13.38
C LEU A 110 18.79 4.60 12.34
N LEU A 111 20.06 4.49 12.78
CA LEU A 111 21.21 4.38 11.87
C LEU A 111 21.27 3.02 11.17
N VAL A 112 20.97 1.93 11.90
CA VAL A 112 20.91 0.59 11.31
C VAL A 112 19.79 0.49 10.27
N HIS A 113 18.66 1.15 10.51
CA HIS A 113 17.49 1.16 9.65
C HIS A 113 17.39 2.42 8.76
N TRP A 114 18.53 3.04 8.44
CA TRP A 114 18.56 4.23 7.59
C TRP A 114 18.00 3.96 6.18
N PRO A 115 17.13 4.82 5.62
CA PRO A 115 16.65 4.68 4.25
C PRO A 115 17.80 4.80 3.22
N ARG A 116 18.13 3.69 2.55
CA ARG A 116 19.23 3.63 1.56
C ARG A 116 18.75 3.50 0.11
N ASN A 117 17.68 2.76 -0.14
CA ASN A 117 17.24 2.39 -1.48
C ASN A 117 15.82 2.86 -1.75
N ASN A 118 15.54 3.23 -3.01
CA ASN A 118 14.23 3.66 -3.43
C ASN A 118 13.34 2.41 -3.49
N THR A 119 12.58 2.18 -2.42
CA THR A 119 11.54 1.15 -2.39
C THR A 119 10.30 1.68 -3.12
N SER A 120 9.35 0.82 -3.44
CA SER A 120 8.00 1.18 -3.92
C SER A 120 7.19 1.90 -2.82
N SER A 121 7.70 3.03 -2.33
CA SER A 121 7.07 3.93 -1.36
C SER A 121 6.60 5.16 -2.10
N CYS A 122 5.44 5.69 -1.73
CA CYS A 122 4.94 6.95 -2.27
C CYS A 122 5.81 8.15 -1.84
N ARG A 123 6.55 8.00 -0.72
CA ARG A 123 7.42 9.06 -0.19
C ARG A 123 8.82 8.94 -0.78
N SER A 124 9.36 10.06 -1.25
CA SER A 124 10.72 10.11 -1.79
C SER A 124 11.76 9.68 -0.75
N LEU A 125 12.87 9.09 -1.22
CA LEU A 125 14.03 8.78 -0.39
C LEU A 125 14.51 9.98 0.42
N PHE A 126 14.57 11.15 -0.21
CA PHE A 126 15.03 12.39 0.41
C PHE A 126 14.16 12.78 1.61
N THR A 127 12.83 12.75 1.45
CA THR A 127 11.91 13.08 2.55
C THR A 127 12.06 12.10 3.72
N ARG A 128 12.22 10.80 3.44
CA ARG A 128 12.42 9.78 4.48
C ARG A 128 13.74 9.97 5.23
N GLN A 129 14.80 10.38 4.52
CA GLN A 129 16.09 10.69 5.14
C GLN A 129 16.03 11.96 6.02
N ILE A 130 15.26 12.97 5.60
CA ILE A 130 14.99 14.16 6.44
C ILE A 130 14.28 13.76 7.72
N ASP A 131 13.19 13.00 7.65
CA ASP A 131 12.46 12.53 8.84
C ASP A 131 13.37 11.78 9.83
N GLN A 132 14.20 10.88 9.30
CA GLN A 132 15.15 10.10 10.10
C GLN A 132 16.20 11.03 10.75
N SER A 133 16.71 12.01 9.99
CA SER A 133 17.68 13.00 10.48
C SER A 133 17.09 13.85 11.60
N VAL A 134 15.87 14.37 11.40
CA VAL A 134 15.14 15.16 12.41
C VAL A 134 14.94 14.32 13.68
N SER A 135 14.54 13.06 13.54
CA SER A 135 14.34 12.15 14.68
C SER A 135 15.62 11.95 15.48
N VAL A 136 16.75 11.70 14.81
CA VAL A 136 18.07 11.58 15.46
C VAL A 136 18.44 12.86 16.21
N CYS A 137 18.28 14.03 15.57
CA CYS A 137 18.56 15.32 16.19
C CYS A 137 17.71 15.57 17.44
N LEU A 138 16.41 15.29 17.38
CA LEU A 138 15.49 15.46 18.51
C LEU A 138 15.83 14.52 19.68
N ILE A 139 16.20 13.27 19.40
CA ILE A 139 16.61 12.30 20.43
C ILE A 139 17.87 12.78 21.16
N ILE A 140 18.90 13.19 20.42
CA ILE A 140 20.16 13.70 20.98
C ILE A 140 19.90 14.97 21.80
N MET A 141 19.09 15.89 21.26
CA MET A 141 18.73 17.14 21.92
C MET A 141 17.98 16.89 23.23
N LEU A 142 16.99 15.99 23.26
CA LEU A 142 16.28 15.62 24.48
C LEU A 142 17.23 15.04 25.55
N GLY A 143 18.14 14.14 25.16
CA GLY A 143 19.14 13.57 26.06
C GLY A 143 20.09 14.62 26.64
N ALA A 144 20.55 15.56 25.81
CA ALA A 144 21.42 16.67 26.19
C ALA A 144 20.71 17.65 27.14
N LEU A 145 19.48 18.07 26.80
CA LEU A 145 18.66 18.94 27.65
C LEU A 145 18.38 18.30 29.01
N THR A 146 18.09 17.01 29.03
CA THR A 146 17.87 16.27 30.29
C THR A 146 19.14 16.26 31.14
N CYS A 147 20.31 16.02 30.55
CA CYS A 147 21.59 16.12 31.27
C CYS A 147 21.84 17.54 31.79
N TYR A 148 21.63 18.55 30.96
CA TYR A 148 21.84 19.95 31.33
C TYR A 148 20.89 20.40 32.45
N SER A 149 19.62 19.95 32.44
CA SER A 149 18.66 20.24 33.51
C SER A 149 19.20 19.81 34.89
N ARG A 150 19.94 18.69 34.97
CA ARG A 150 20.54 18.21 36.22
C ARG A 150 21.67 19.10 36.71
N HIS A 151 22.39 19.74 35.79
CA HIS A 151 23.41 20.71 36.11
C HIS A 151 22.79 22.05 36.53
N TYR A 152 21.83 22.54 35.73
CA TYR A 152 21.16 23.83 35.94
C TYR A 152 20.42 23.89 37.28
N LEU A 153 19.67 22.84 37.61
CA LEU A 153 18.98 22.71 38.90
C LEU A 153 19.92 22.36 40.07
N VAL A 154 21.23 22.31 39.84
CA VAL A 154 22.27 22.03 40.84
C VAL A 154 22.05 20.70 41.56
N TYR A 155 21.54 19.71 40.83
CA TYR A 155 21.28 18.37 41.36
C TYR A 155 22.48 17.44 41.24
N HIS A 156 23.33 17.65 40.23
CA HIS A 156 24.52 16.87 39.97
C HIS A 156 25.67 17.74 39.45
N THR A 157 26.90 17.33 39.76
CA THR A 157 28.10 17.97 39.19
C THR A 157 28.31 17.55 37.72
N PRO A 158 29.04 18.34 36.91
CA PRO A 158 29.38 17.95 35.55
C PRO A 158 30.05 16.58 35.46
N ALA A 159 30.92 16.23 36.41
CA ALA A 159 31.57 14.92 36.46
C ALA A 159 30.56 13.77 36.69
N GLN A 160 29.60 13.94 37.60
CA GLN A 160 28.54 12.93 37.85
C GLN A 160 27.64 12.74 36.64
N ILE A 161 27.36 13.82 35.92
CA ILE A 161 26.58 13.81 34.68
C ILE A 161 27.36 13.08 33.58
N LEU A 162 28.64 13.42 33.39
CA LEU A 162 29.50 12.84 32.36
C LEU A 162 29.70 11.33 32.56
N VAL A 163 29.95 10.88 33.80
CA VAL A 163 30.07 9.45 34.08
C VAL A 163 28.74 8.74 33.90
N GLY A 164 27.64 9.34 34.35
CA GLY A 164 26.29 8.82 34.11
C GLY A 164 26.01 8.64 32.63
N SER A 165 26.13 9.70 31.83
CA SER A 165 25.86 9.65 30.39
C SER A 165 26.78 8.67 29.64
N SER A 166 28.08 8.66 29.94
CA SER A 166 29.04 7.74 29.31
C SER A 166 28.72 6.28 29.62
N LEU A 167 28.39 5.97 30.87
CA LEU A 167 27.95 4.64 31.26
C LEU A 167 26.63 4.26 30.58
N GLY A 168 25.69 5.20 30.50
CA GLY A 168 24.42 5.01 29.79
C GLY A 168 24.63 4.68 28.32
N VAL A 169 25.49 5.43 27.63
CA VAL A 169 25.83 5.19 26.22
C VAL A 169 26.46 3.82 26.02
N LEU A 170 27.41 3.43 26.89
CA LEU A 170 28.04 2.11 26.86
C LEU A 170 26.99 1.00 27.02
N LEU A 171 26.16 1.07 28.06
CA LEU A 171 25.13 0.08 28.35
C LEU A 171 24.09 0.00 27.21
N GLY A 172 23.62 1.14 26.72
CA GLY A 172 22.65 1.23 25.61
C GLY A 172 23.20 0.65 24.32
N THR A 173 24.46 0.94 24.01
CA THR A 173 25.16 0.39 22.83
C THR A 173 25.29 -1.12 22.92
N VAL A 174 25.85 -1.63 24.01
CA VAL A 174 26.02 -3.08 24.21
C VAL A 174 24.67 -3.79 24.21
N TYR A 175 23.68 -3.25 24.91
CA TYR A 175 22.34 -3.83 24.98
C TYR A 175 21.67 -3.87 23.60
N TYR A 176 21.71 -2.79 22.83
CA TYR A 176 21.17 -2.75 21.47
C TYR A 176 21.87 -3.76 20.56
N ILE A 177 23.20 -3.84 20.62
CA ILE A 177 23.97 -4.79 19.81
C ILE A 177 23.52 -6.24 20.10
N VAL A 178 23.46 -6.60 21.38
CA VAL A 178 23.12 -7.96 21.80
C VAL A 178 21.67 -8.31 21.52
N THR A 179 20.74 -7.38 21.78
CA THR A 179 19.31 -7.68 21.77
C THR A 179 18.62 -7.37 20.45
N GLU A 180 19.12 -6.42 19.66
CA GLU A 180 18.47 -5.98 18.41
C GLU A 180 19.33 -6.25 17.17
N TYR A 181 20.62 -5.88 17.18
CA TYR A 181 21.47 -5.99 16.00
C TYR A 181 21.87 -7.44 15.70
N LEU A 182 22.50 -8.15 16.65
CA LEU A 182 22.97 -9.53 16.44
C LEU A 182 21.85 -10.51 16.11
N PRO A 183 20.66 -10.48 16.77
CA PRO A 183 19.57 -11.39 16.45
C PRO A 183 19.03 -11.21 15.03
N ARG A 184 19.09 -10.00 14.47
CA ARG A 184 18.70 -9.72 13.07
C ARG A 184 19.81 -10.02 12.07
N ALA A 185 21.07 -9.74 12.42
CA ALA A 185 22.20 -9.98 11.53
C ALA A 185 22.55 -11.48 11.41
N GLN A 186 22.40 -12.27 12.48
CA GLN A 186 22.78 -13.68 12.53
C GLN A 186 21.73 -14.57 13.22
N PRO A 187 20.51 -14.70 12.65
CA PRO A 187 19.38 -15.34 13.33
C PRO A 187 19.59 -16.83 13.65
N ARG A 188 20.44 -17.54 12.89
CA ARG A 188 20.76 -18.97 13.14
C ARG A 188 21.65 -19.20 14.35
N ARG A 189 22.52 -18.23 14.69
CA ARG A 189 23.51 -18.32 15.78
C ARG A 189 23.02 -17.66 17.07
N ALA A 190 22.16 -16.64 16.97
CA ALA A 190 21.65 -15.93 18.13
C ALA A 190 20.50 -16.70 18.84
N TRP A 191 20.73 -17.12 20.07
CA TRP A 191 19.69 -17.75 20.91
C TRP A 191 18.49 -16.82 21.13
N ILE A 192 18.72 -15.50 21.19
CA ILE A 192 17.68 -14.47 21.33
C ILE A 192 16.73 -14.49 20.13
N ALA A 193 17.23 -14.70 18.91
CA ALA A 193 16.40 -14.78 17.70
C ALA A 193 15.46 -15.99 17.77
N LYS A 194 15.96 -17.14 18.26
CA LYS A 194 15.13 -18.34 18.50
C LYS A 194 14.06 -18.08 19.56
N ALA A 195 14.43 -17.47 20.68
CA ALA A 195 13.49 -17.13 21.75
C ALA A 195 12.39 -16.17 21.26
N ARG A 196 12.74 -15.15 20.47
CA ARG A 196 11.80 -14.23 19.81
C ARG A 196 10.84 -14.97 18.88
N ASN A 197 11.35 -15.89 18.05
CA ASN A 197 10.51 -16.69 17.16
C ASN A 197 9.50 -17.54 17.96
N VAL A 198 9.94 -18.19 19.04
CA VAL A 198 9.04 -18.93 19.95
C VAL A 198 7.98 -18.00 20.55
N LEU A 199 8.38 -16.80 21.00
CA LEU A 199 7.46 -15.80 21.54
C LEU A 199 6.37 -15.42 20.51
N TYR A 200 6.76 -15.08 19.28
CA TYR A 200 5.81 -14.64 18.24
C TYR A 200 4.88 -15.75 17.77
N THR A 201 5.37 -17.00 17.75
CA THR A 201 4.60 -18.15 17.27
C THR A 201 3.72 -18.78 18.36
N SER A 202 3.98 -18.45 19.64
CA SER A 202 3.18 -18.89 20.78
C SER A 202 1.72 -18.41 20.70
N PHE A 203 0.82 -19.11 21.40
CA PHE A 203 -0.58 -18.71 21.53
C PHE A 203 -0.71 -17.28 22.05
N LEU A 204 0.04 -16.93 23.11
CA LEU A 204 -0.02 -15.61 23.72
C LEU A 204 0.54 -14.53 22.78
N GLY A 205 1.61 -14.83 22.05
CA GLY A 205 2.18 -13.92 21.06
C GLY A 205 1.17 -13.57 19.96
N LYS A 206 0.46 -14.58 19.46
CA LYS A 206 -0.63 -14.38 18.47
C LYS A 206 -1.83 -13.64 19.07
N ALA A 207 -2.26 -14.02 20.28
CA ALA A 207 -3.40 -13.38 20.96
C ALA A 207 -3.15 -11.89 21.23
N LEU A 208 -1.93 -11.53 21.65
CA LEU A 208 -1.51 -10.15 21.89
C LEU A 208 -1.04 -9.42 20.62
N ARG A 209 -1.03 -10.10 19.47
CA ARG A 209 -0.57 -9.58 18.17
C ARG A 209 0.86 -9.01 18.24
N LEU A 210 1.74 -9.67 19.00
CA LEU A 210 3.13 -9.27 19.12
C LEU A 210 3.83 -9.41 17.78
N ARG A 211 4.62 -8.39 17.40
CA ARG A 211 5.37 -8.38 16.14
C ARG A 211 6.73 -7.70 16.28
N ASP A 212 7.59 -7.97 15.30
CA ASP A 212 8.89 -7.35 15.09
C ASP A 212 9.01 -7.00 13.61
N SER A 213 8.43 -5.88 13.23
CA SER A 213 8.29 -5.49 11.83
C SER A 213 9.65 -5.27 11.14
N TRP A 214 10.62 -4.76 11.90
CA TRP A 214 12.00 -4.50 11.45
C TRP A 214 12.79 -5.77 11.11
N SER A 215 12.32 -6.95 11.52
CA SER A 215 12.93 -8.24 11.15
C SER A 215 12.50 -8.77 9.78
N VAL A 216 11.34 -8.32 9.29
CA VAL A 216 10.73 -8.79 8.03
C VAL A 216 10.91 -7.75 6.92
N TRP A 217 10.73 -6.48 7.27
CA TRP A 217 10.61 -5.40 6.32
C TRP A 217 11.82 -4.45 6.39
N PRO A 218 12.56 -4.23 5.29
CA PRO A 218 13.72 -3.34 5.28
C PRO A 218 13.37 -1.84 5.36
N SER A 219 12.16 -1.44 4.97
CA SER A 219 11.60 -0.09 5.19
C SER A 219 10.60 -0.09 6.35
N ASP A 220 10.51 1.07 7.01
CA ASP A 220 9.55 1.38 8.07
C ASP A 220 8.12 0.95 7.69
N ILE A 221 7.41 0.37 8.66
CA ILE A 221 6.07 -0.17 8.45
C ILE A 221 5.04 0.92 8.24
N GLU A 222 5.19 2.06 8.91
CA GLU A 222 4.25 3.18 8.79
C GLU A 222 4.28 3.74 7.36
N ASP A 223 5.47 3.84 6.77
CA ASP A 223 5.66 4.25 5.38
C ASP A 223 4.96 3.31 4.39
N ARG A 224 4.99 1.99 4.65
CA ARG A 224 4.27 1.01 3.82
C ARG A 224 2.77 1.10 4.00
N ILE A 225 2.28 1.19 5.24
CA ILE A 225 0.85 1.31 5.53
C ILE A 225 0.31 2.56 4.86
N TYR A 226 1.03 3.68 4.96
CA TYR A 226 0.66 4.93 4.30
C TYR A 226 0.67 4.80 2.77
N THR A 227 1.72 4.18 2.20
CA THR A 227 1.81 3.94 0.75
C THR A 227 0.63 3.09 0.26
N GLN A 228 0.33 1.98 0.93
CA GLN A 228 -0.81 1.13 0.58
C GLN A 228 -2.14 1.89 0.71
N TRP A 229 -2.30 2.66 1.79
CA TRP A 229 -3.52 3.44 2.00
C TRP A 229 -3.71 4.51 0.92
N ILE A 230 -2.67 5.28 0.57
CA ILE A 230 -2.78 6.33 -0.44
C ILE A 230 -3.00 5.74 -1.83
N GLU A 231 -2.34 4.62 -2.17
CA GLU A 231 -2.59 3.88 -3.41
C GLU A 231 -4.05 3.42 -3.48
N HIS A 232 -4.57 2.82 -2.40
CA HIS A 232 -5.98 2.41 -2.32
C HIS A 232 -6.93 3.61 -2.45
N TRP A 233 -6.64 4.73 -1.79
CA TRP A 233 -7.45 5.94 -1.84
C TRP A 233 -7.48 6.58 -3.23
N GLN A 234 -6.31 6.67 -3.88
CA GLN A 234 -6.18 7.19 -5.24
C GLN A 234 -6.87 6.29 -6.26
N ASN A 235 -6.75 4.98 -6.09
CA ASN A 235 -7.45 3.99 -6.93
C ASN A 235 -8.97 4.03 -6.72
N GLN A 236 -9.45 4.32 -5.50
CA GLN A 236 -10.89 4.52 -5.26
C GLN A 236 -11.40 5.82 -5.90
N SER A 237 -10.64 6.91 -5.82
CA SER A 237 -11.06 8.24 -6.27
C SER A 237 -11.02 8.40 -7.80
N SER A 238 -10.08 7.72 -8.48
CA SER A 238 -9.90 7.84 -9.95
C SER A 238 -10.78 6.89 -10.76
N VAL A 239 -11.21 5.76 -10.19
CA VAL A 239 -12.03 4.77 -10.89
C VAL A 239 -13.52 5.10 -10.82
N GLN A 240 -14.00 5.84 -9.82
CA GLN A 240 -15.44 5.88 -9.51
C GLN A 240 -16.30 6.94 -10.21
N THR A 241 -15.76 8.06 -10.71
CA THR A 241 -16.62 9.19 -11.14
C THR A 241 -16.79 9.35 -12.65
N ALA A 242 -15.86 8.88 -13.48
CA ALA A 242 -15.95 9.02 -14.96
C ALA A 242 -16.04 7.68 -15.71
N ALA A 243 -15.51 6.58 -15.15
CA ALA A 243 -15.40 5.27 -15.82
C ALA A 243 -16.54 4.28 -15.50
N VAL A 244 -17.51 4.67 -14.66
CA VAL A 244 -18.61 3.78 -14.19
C VAL A 244 -19.96 4.13 -14.84
N ASP A 245 -20.04 5.22 -15.61
CA ASP A 245 -21.25 5.53 -16.36
C ASP A 245 -21.20 4.88 -17.74
N GLY A 246 -22.03 3.86 -17.97
CA GLY A 246 -22.19 3.21 -19.27
C GLY A 246 -22.65 4.16 -20.39
N CYS A 247 -23.03 5.40 -20.06
CA CYS A 247 -23.36 6.47 -21.00
C CYS A 247 -22.14 7.26 -21.49
N ASN A 248 -20.95 7.06 -20.90
CA ASN A 248 -19.73 7.75 -21.30
C ASN A 248 -19.41 7.47 -22.78
N THR A 249 -19.19 8.53 -23.57
CA THR A 249 -18.89 8.46 -25.00
C THR A 249 -17.66 7.61 -25.31
N ALA A 250 -16.68 7.57 -24.40
CA ALA A 250 -15.50 6.73 -24.52
C ALA A 250 -15.83 5.22 -24.54
N HIS A 251 -16.78 4.77 -23.72
CA HIS A 251 -17.25 3.38 -23.75
C HIS A 251 -18.06 3.08 -25.02
N ILE A 252 -18.83 4.06 -25.50
CA ILE A 252 -19.60 3.94 -26.73
C ILE A 252 -18.66 3.79 -27.94
N SER A 253 -17.59 4.58 -28.02
CA SER A 253 -16.58 4.47 -29.08
C SER A 253 -15.89 3.10 -29.08
N MET A 254 -15.54 2.56 -27.91
CA MET A 254 -14.98 1.20 -27.82
C MET A 254 -16.00 0.12 -28.20
N MET A 255 -17.28 0.31 -27.86
CA MET A 255 -18.34 -0.62 -28.27
C MET A 255 -18.57 -0.61 -29.78
N LEU A 256 -18.47 0.56 -30.43
CA LEU A 256 -18.50 0.67 -31.89
C LEU A 256 -17.32 -0.05 -32.55
N LEU A 257 -16.12 0.04 -31.97
CA LEU A 257 -14.97 -0.75 -32.43
C LEU A 257 -15.22 -2.25 -32.26
N ALA A 258 -15.79 -2.69 -31.13
CA ALA A 258 -16.17 -4.09 -30.94
C ALA A 258 -17.22 -4.55 -31.96
N LEU A 259 -18.15 -3.67 -32.37
CA LEU A 259 -19.11 -3.95 -33.43
C LEU A 259 -18.45 -4.12 -34.81
N GLN A 260 -17.45 -3.31 -35.15
CA GLN A 260 -16.68 -3.50 -36.38
C GLN A 260 -15.94 -4.84 -36.38
N GLU A 261 -15.36 -5.24 -35.25
CA GLU A 261 -14.73 -6.55 -35.12
C GLU A 261 -15.76 -7.68 -35.30
N ALA A 262 -16.95 -7.55 -34.72
CA ALA A 262 -18.04 -8.50 -34.94
C ALA A 262 -18.48 -8.58 -36.41
N ASP A 263 -18.31 -7.50 -37.17
CA ASP A 263 -18.64 -7.44 -38.59
C ASP A 263 -17.74 -8.34 -39.44
N HIS A 264 -16.52 -8.61 -39.00
CA HIS A 264 -15.61 -9.58 -39.64
C HIS A 264 -16.04 -11.05 -39.46
N CYS A 265 -17.01 -11.35 -38.58
CA CYS A 265 -17.50 -12.71 -38.41
C CYS A 265 -18.18 -13.22 -39.69
N GLU A 266 -17.80 -14.42 -40.15
CA GLU A 266 -18.60 -15.15 -41.12
C GLU A 266 -19.98 -15.50 -40.51
N PRO A 267 -21.09 -15.18 -41.21
CA PRO A 267 -22.44 -15.43 -40.72
C PRO A 267 -22.74 -16.94 -40.73
N VAL A 268 -23.24 -17.45 -39.62
CA VAL A 268 -23.72 -18.83 -39.48
C VAL A 268 -25.07 -18.86 -38.78
N SER A 269 -25.90 -19.85 -39.10
CA SER A 269 -27.27 -19.98 -38.56
C SER A 269 -27.33 -20.56 -37.15
N THR A 270 -26.22 -21.10 -36.65
CA THR A 270 -26.15 -21.86 -35.39
C THR A 270 -25.39 -21.15 -34.27
N ALA A 271 -24.82 -19.97 -34.53
CA ALA A 271 -24.03 -19.23 -33.55
C ALA A 271 -24.05 -17.72 -33.81
N PHE A 272 -23.95 -16.93 -32.74
CA PHE A 272 -23.92 -15.48 -32.83
C PHE A 272 -22.57 -14.93 -33.33
N SER A 273 -22.63 -13.75 -33.95
CA SER A 273 -21.47 -12.96 -34.35
C SER A 273 -21.18 -11.91 -33.28
N VAL A 274 -20.12 -12.12 -32.50
CA VAL A 274 -19.76 -11.29 -31.35
C VAL A 274 -18.40 -10.67 -31.62
N GLY A 275 -18.19 -9.45 -31.13
CA GLY A 275 -16.90 -8.79 -31.13
C GLY A 275 -16.49 -8.41 -29.71
N CYS A 276 -15.18 -8.27 -29.51
CA CYS A 276 -14.56 -7.98 -28.24
C CYS A 276 -13.36 -7.04 -28.45
N VAL A 277 -13.18 -6.09 -27.53
CA VAL A 277 -12.02 -5.21 -27.47
C VAL A 277 -11.51 -5.19 -26.04
N ILE A 278 -10.22 -5.45 -25.86
CA ILE A 278 -9.51 -5.23 -24.61
C ILE A 278 -8.73 -3.92 -24.76
N ALA A 279 -9.00 -2.98 -23.86
CA ALA A 279 -8.33 -1.68 -23.81
C ALA A 279 -7.62 -1.49 -22.47
N ALA A 280 -6.56 -0.69 -22.45
CA ALA A 280 -6.01 -0.13 -21.22
C ALA A 280 -6.69 1.20 -20.91
N ALA A 281 -6.91 1.50 -19.64
CA ALA A 281 -7.22 2.87 -19.25
C ALA A 281 -5.96 3.74 -19.50
N SER A 282 -6.11 4.93 -20.09
CA SER A 282 -4.97 5.81 -20.45
C SER A 282 -3.98 6.07 -19.29
N ASN A 283 -4.49 6.14 -18.07
CA ASN A 283 -3.69 6.30 -16.85
C ASN A 283 -2.85 5.06 -16.48
N THR A 284 -3.29 3.87 -16.86
CA THR A 284 -2.67 2.59 -16.50
C THR A 284 -1.29 2.42 -17.14
N LEU A 285 -1.08 3.06 -18.30
CA LEU A 285 0.16 2.99 -19.04
C LEU A 285 1.18 4.08 -18.67
N ARG A 286 0.82 5.03 -17.79
CA ARG A 286 1.72 6.10 -17.33
C ARG A 286 2.56 5.67 -16.12
N HIS A 287 3.69 6.34 -15.92
CA HIS A 287 4.59 6.07 -14.81
C HIS A 287 3.91 6.31 -13.44
N PRO A 288 4.06 5.42 -12.44
CA PRO A 288 3.37 5.52 -11.14
C PRO A 288 3.61 6.81 -10.34
N THR A 289 4.64 7.57 -10.69
CA THR A 289 5.04 8.81 -9.98
C THR A 289 4.45 10.07 -10.59
N GLU A 290 3.76 9.98 -11.72
CA GLU A 290 3.08 11.13 -12.32
C GLU A 290 1.72 11.34 -11.65
N SER A 291 1.50 12.55 -11.11
CA SER A 291 0.21 12.95 -10.58
C SER A 291 -0.78 13.09 -11.74
N LEU A 292 -1.82 12.25 -11.74
CA LEU A 292 -2.99 12.46 -12.59
C LEU A 292 -3.62 13.81 -12.21
N ASN A 293 -3.62 14.78 -13.13
CA ASN A 293 -4.54 15.90 -13.02
C ASN A 293 -5.95 15.32 -13.18
N SER A 294 -6.84 15.58 -12.22
CA SER A 294 -8.23 15.09 -12.19
C SER A 294 -9.11 15.59 -13.36
N THR A 295 -8.51 16.26 -14.34
CA THR A 295 -9.12 16.85 -15.53
C THR A 295 -8.77 16.13 -16.83
N ASP A 296 -7.84 15.16 -16.81
CA ASP A 296 -7.52 14.39 -18.01
C ASP A 296 -8.74 13.51 -18.37
N PRO A 297 -9.26 13.58 -19.62
CA PRO A 297 -10.42 12.80 -20.02
C PRO A 297 -10.12 11.30 -19.91
N PHE A 298 -11.08 10.54 -19.38
CA PHE A 298 -11.03 9.09 -19.39
C PHE A 298 -11.11 8.60 -20.84
N GLU A 299 -9.99 8.12 -21.37
CA GLU A 299 -9.90 7.62 -22.75
C GLU A 299 -9.30 6.20 -22.74
N PRO A 300 -10.11 5.16 -23.02
CA PRO A 300 -9.63 3.80 -23.15
C PRO A 300 -8.84 3.65 -24.45
N VAL A 301 -7.64 3.08 -24.36
CA VAL A 301 -6.76 2.83 -25.51
C VAL A 301 -6.88 1.36 -25.92
N PRO A 302 -7.37 1.05 -27.13
CA PRO A 302 -7.55 -0.34 -27.57
C PRO A 302 -6.19 -1.03 -27.74
N LEU A 303 -6.08 -2.26 -27.24
CA LEU A 303 -4.86 -3.07 -27.29
C LEU A 303 -5.04 -4.32 -28.15
N PHE A 304 -6.05 -5.13 -27.82
CA PHE A 304 -6.31 -6.40 -28.49
C PHE A 304 -7.79 -6.51 -28.79
N THR A 305 -8.12 -6.88 -30.02
CA THR A 305 -9.49 -7.14 -30.44
C THR A 305 -9.74 -8.64 -30.51
N GLY A 306 -10.99 -9.04 -30.73
CA GLY A 306 -11.34 -10.42 -31.04
C GLY A 306 -12.74 -10.49 -31.59
N PHE A 307 -12.99 -11.46 -32.47
CA PHE A 307 -14.35 -11.74 -32.95
C PHE A 307 -14.63 -13.25 -32.96
N SER A 308 -15.91 -13.61 -32.95
CA SER A 308 -16.33 -15.01 -32.95
C SER A 308 -15.72 -15.76 -34.14
N ARG A 309 -15.10 -16.91 -33.88
CA ARG A 309 -14.48 -17.78 -34.89
C ARG A 309 -13.27 -17.16 -35.60
N GLU A 310 -12.66 -16.12 -35.03
CA GLU A 310 -11.41 -15.56 -35.55
C GLU A 310 -10.25 -16.57 -35.47
N LEU A 311 -10.08 -17.20 -34.30
CA LEU A 311 -9.06 -18.23 -34.10
C LEU A 311 -9.62 -19.63 -34.44
N PRO A 312 -8.78 -20.58 -34.88
CA PRO A 312 -9.23 -21.91 -35.28
C PRO A 312 -10.10 -22.60 -34.22
N GLY A 313 -11.21 -23.18 -34.67
CA GLY A 313 -12.17 -23.88 -33.83
C GLY A 313 -13.38 -23.02 -33.46
N ASN A 314 -14.25 -23.57 -32.61
CA ASN A 314 -15.42 -22.86 -32.11
C ASN A 314 -15.00 -21.91 -30.97
N THR A 315 -14.39 -20.78 -31.32
CA THR A 315 -13.91 -19.76 -30.38
C THR A 315 -14.88 -18.58 -30.30
N HIS A 316 -15.03 -18.02 -29.09
CA HIS A 316 -15.80 -16.79 -28.88
C HIS A 316 -14.89 -15.56 -28.95
N ALA A 317 -15.47 -14.37 -29.13
CA ALA A 317 -14.74 -13.12 -29.29
C ALA A 317 -13.81 -12.81 -28.10
N GLU A 318 -14.30 -13.01 -26.87
CA GLU A 318 -13.55 -12.76 -25.63
C GLU A 318 -12.40 -13.75 -25.49
N GLU A 319 -12.62 -15.01 -25.90
CA GLU A 319 -11.58 -16.04 -25.96
C GLU A 319 -10.46 -15.64 -26.94
N CYS A 320 -10.82 -15.18 -28.15
CA CYS A 320 -9.86 -14.72 -29.15
C CYS A 320 -9.01 -13.53 -28.65
N ALA A 321 -9.66 -12.52 -28.06
CA ALA A 321 -8.98 -11.33 -27.56
C ALA A 321 -8.03 -11.64 -26.39
N LEU A 322 -8.49 -12.42 -25.40
CA LEU A 322 -7.69 -12.81 -24.23
C LEU A 322 -6.50 -13.69 -24.62
N GLU A 323 -6.69 -14.63 -25.56
CA GLU A 323 -5.61 -15.51 -26.03
C GLU A 323 -4.52 -14.71 -26.76
N LYS A 324 -4.91 -13.76 -27.62
CA LYS A 324 -3.96 -12.87 -28.31
C LYS A 324 -3.16 -12.02 -27.30
N LEU A 325 -3.82 -11.41 -26.32
CA LEU A 325 -3.17 -10.67 -25.24
C LEU A 325 -2.20 -11.57 -24.44
N ALA A 326 -2.64 -12.75 -24.03
CA ALA A 326 -1.80 -13.67 -23.25
C ALA A 326 -0.55 -14.12 -24.04
N ARG A 327 -0.69 -14.39 -25.35
CA ARG A 327 0.45 -14.70 -26.24
C ARG A 327 1.40 -13.53 -26.38
N TYR A 328 0.90 -12.29 -26.38
CA TYR A 328 1.72 -11.09 -26.44
C TYR A 328 2.52 -10.88 -25.15
N CYS A 329 1.89 -11.03 -23.98
CA CYS A 329 2.56 -10.91 -22.69
C CYS A 329 3.62 -12.01 -22.47
N LYS A 330 3.43 -13.22 -23.01
CA LYS A 330 4.47 -14.27 -22.96
C LYS A 330 5.78 -13.87 -23.65
N LYS A 331 5.76 -12.86 -24.51
CA LYS A 331 6.93 -12.34 -25.21
C LYS A 331 7.59 -11.14 -24.50
N THR A 332 7.09 -10.74 -23.34
CA THR A 332 7.67 -9.63 -22.56
C THR A 332 9.12 -9.95 -22.15
N PRO A 333 10.12 -9.16 -22.56
CA PRO A 333 11.55 -9.44 -22.33
C PRO A 333 11.90 -9.65 -20.85
N GLU A 334 11.34 -8.80 -19.98
CA GLU A 334 11.65 -8.75 -18.55
C GLU A 334 11.21 -10.01 -17.78
N LEU A 335 10.40 -10.88 -18.39
CA LEU A 335 9.96 -12.14 -17.78
C LEU A 335 11.12 -13.09 -17.46
N THR A 336 12.27 -12.97 -18.15
CA THR A 336 13.40 -13.90 -17.97
C THR A 336 14.35 -13.52 -16.83
N GLU A 337 14.34 -12.26 -16.38
CA GLU A 337 15.38 -11.70 -15.52
C GLU A 337 14.94 -11.48 -14.05
N VAL A 338 13.64 -11.60 -13.75
CA VAL A 338 13.06 -11.12 -12.50
C VAL A 338 12.34 -12.22 -11.71
N ASN A 339 12.34 -12.11 -10.38
CA ASN A 339 11.55 -12.95 -9.49
C ASN A 339 10.03 -12.73 -9.70
N HIS A 340 9.37 -13.62 -10.44
CA HIS A 340 7.93 -13.58 -10.71
C HIS A 340 7.05 -13.48 -9.46
N THR A 341 7.48 -14.08 -8.34
CA THR A 341 6.72 -14.05 -7.08
C THR A 341 6.59 -12.63 -6.53
N GLN A 342 7.64 -11.82 -6.67
CA GLN A 342 7.62 -10.41 -6.27
C GLN A 342 6.81 -9.57 -7.27
N ALA A 343 6.97 -9.82 -8.57
CA ALA A 343 6.23 -9.10 -9.61
C ALA A 343 4.71 -9.25 -9.46
N ARG A 344 4.22 -10.42 -9.03
CA ARG A 344 2.79 -10.66 -8.75
C ARG A 344 2.24 -9.84 -7.56
N CYS A 345 3.11 -9.32 -6.70
CA CYS A 345 2.71 -8.46 -5.57
C CYS A 345 2.69 -6.96 -5.93
N ASN A 346 3.12 -6.59 -7.15
CA ASN A 346 3.06 -5.20 -7.61
C ASN A 346 1.63 -4.79 -7.93
N SER A 347 1.37 -3.47 -7.95
CA SER A 347 0.09 -2.91 -8.40
C SER A 347 -0.23 -3.39 -9.81
N SER A 348 -1.50 -3.72 -10.05
CA SER A 348 -1.94 -4.30 -11.31
C SER A 348 -2.05 -3.25 -12.42
N LEU A 349 -1.84 -3.68 -13.66
CA LEU A 349 -2.19 -2.94 -14.86
C LEU A 349 -3.68 -3.21 -15.17
N GLU A 350 -4.52 -2.21 -14.97
CA GLU A 350 -5.97 -2.31 -15.13
C GLU A 350 -6.42 -2.28 -16.61
N LEU A 351 -7.28 -3.23 -16.96
CA LEU A 351 -7.81 -3.46 -18.31
C LEU A 351 -9.33 -3.36 -18.32
N LEU A 352 -9.84 -2.88 -19.43
CA LEU A 352 -11.26 -2.71 -19.72
C LEU A 352 -11.62 -3.65 -20.86
N LEU A 353 -12.62 -4.51 -20.66
CA LEU A 353 -13.09 -5.46 -21.67
C LEU A 353 -14.44 -5.01 -22.19
N TYR A 354 -14.53 -4.73 -23.49
CA TYR A 354 -15.75 -4.39 -24.21
C TYR A 354 -16.18 -5.59 -25.03
N THR A 355 -17.46 -5.97 -24.96
CA THR A 355 -18.00 -7.05 -25.77
C THR A 355 -19.40 -6.71 -26.27
N THR A 356 -19.69 -7.06 -27.52
CA THR A 356 -20.99 -6.70 -28.12
C THR A 356 -22.16 -7.45 -27.52
N MET A 357 -21.93 -8.55 -26.80
CA MET A 357 -22.95 -9.31 -26.07
C MET A 357 -22.47 -9.68 -24.67
N GLU A 358 -23.39 -9.95 -23.75
CA GLU A 358 -23.07 -10.50 -22.42
C GLU A 358 -22.16 -11.74 -22.54
N PRO A 359 -21.04 -11.79 -21.80
CA PRO A 359 -20.17 -12.97 -21.78
C PRO A 359 -20.92 -14.22 -21.32
N CYS A 360 -20.85 -15.28 -22.12
CA CYS A 360 -21.60 -16.50 -21.83
C CYS A 360 -21.19 -17.13 -20.48
N SER A 361 -22.19 -17.54 -19.70
CA SER A 361 -22.02 -18.25 -18.43
C SER A 361 -21.94 -19.78 -18.60
N LYS A 362 -22.42 -20.29 -19.74
CA LYS A 362 -22.40 -21.71 -20.15
C LYS A 362 -22.25 -21.80 -21.66
N ARG A 363 -21.60 -22.85 -22.17
CA ARG A 363 -21.49 -23.13 -23.61
C ARG A 363 -22.10 -24.47 -23.97
N LEU A 364 -22.88 -24.52 -25.04
CA LEU A 364 -23.45 -25.77 -25.56
C LEU A 364 -22.38 -26.71 -26.11
N SER A 365 -21.26 -26.17 -26.59
CA SER A 365 -20.12 -26.96 -27.08
C SER A 365 -19.36 -27.69 -25.96
N GLY A 366 -19.63 -27.39 -24.68
CA GLY A 366 -18.86 -27.90 -23.55
C GLY A 366 -17.51 -27.19 -23.32
N ASN A 367 -17.11 -26.26 -24.20
CA ASN A 367 -15.91 -25.45 -24.00
C ASN A 367 -16.05 -24.51 -22.79
N GLN A 368 -14.90 -24.05 -22.26
CA GLN A 368 -14.90 -23.10 -21.14
C GLN A 368 -15.68 -21.81 -21.48
N PRO A 369 -16.67 -21.40 -20.65
CA PRO A 369 -17.44 -20.17 -20.82
C PRO A 369 -16.60 -18.89 -20.74
N CYS A 370 -17.07 -17.81 -21.35
CA CYS A 370 -16.35 -16.54 -21.40
C CYS A 370 -16.20 -15.90 -20.02
N VAL A 371 -17.23 -15.98 -19.18
CA VAL A 371 -17.18 -15.54 -17.78
C VAL A 371 -16.05 -16.25 -17.03
N ASP A 372 -15.93 -17.57 -17.20
CA ASP A 372 -14.89 -18.35 -16.55
C ASP A 372 -13.49 -18.03 -17.07
N ARG A 373 -13.36 -17.63 -18.33
CA ARG A 373 -12.08 -17.18 -18.90
C ARG A 373 -11.65 -15.84 -18.32
N ILE A 374 -12.58 -14.89 -18.19
CA ILE A 374 -12.31 -13.58 -17.57
C ILE A 374 -11.90 -13.76 -16.10
N LEU A 375 -12.63 -14.59 -15.35
CA LEU A 375 -12.31 -14.87 -13.96
C LEU A 375 -10.97 -15.61 -13.81
N HIS A 376 -10.70 -16.59 -14.68
CA HIS A 376 -9.42 -17.30 -14.68
C HIS A 376 -8.24 -16.38 -15.02
N PHE A 377 -8.43 -15.46 -15.97
CA PHE A 377 -7.45 -14.43 -16.30
C PHE A 377 -7.10 -13.59 -15.08
N ASN A 378 -8.10 -13.09 -14.34
CA ASN A 378 -7.86 -12.30 -13.13
C ASN A 378 -7.27 -13.12 -11.97
N ALA A 379 -7.60 -14.41 -11.87
CA ALA A 379 -7.04 -15.29 -10.85
C ALA A 379 -5.57 -15.65 -11.13
N ASN A 380 -5.20 -15.78 -12.41
CA ASN A 380 -3.85 -16.11 -12.86
C ASN A 380 -3.36 -15.08 -13.89
N PRO A 381 -3.14 -13.84 -13.46
CA PRO A 381 -2.88 -12.74 -14.39
C PRO A 381 -1.55 -12.93 -15.11
N PRO A 382 -1.50 -12.72 -16.43
CA PRO A 382 -0.25 -12.57 -17.15
C PRO A 382 0.54 -11.39 -16.58
N LEU A 383 1.86 -11.53 -16.57
CA LEU A 383 2.79 -10.46 -16.19
C LEU A 383 3.28 -9.75 -17.45
N THR A 384 3.31 -8.42 -17.43
CA THR A 384 3.89 -7.59 -18.49
C THR A 384 4.38 -6.27 -17.89
N THR A 385 5.10 -5.47 -18.68
CA THR A 385 5.44 -4.08 -18.34
C THR A 385 4.48 -3.12 -19.08
N ALA A 386 4.33 -1.88 -18.58
CA ALA A 386 3.55 -0.87 -19.30
C ALA A 386 4.22 -0.50 -20.62
N ALA A 387 5.55 -0.42 -20.65
CA ALA A 387 6.31 -0.13 -21.86
C ALA A 387 6.12 -1.20 -22.94
N TRP A 388 6.13 -2.49 -22.57
CA TRP A 388 5.84 -3.57 -23.50
C TRP A 388 4.39 -3.50 -23.98
N LEU A 389 3.44 -3.29 -23.07
CA LEU A 389 2.02 -3.22 -23.43
C LEU A 389 1.71 -2.04 -24.35
N ALA A 390 2.39 -0.90 -24.16
CA ALA A 390 2.25 0.29 -24.99
C ALA A 390 2.67 0.05 -26.46
N GLN A 391 3.58 -0.89 -26.73
CA GLN A 391 3.97 -1.24 -28.10
C GLN A 391 2.84 -1.97 -28.87
N ALA A 392 1.82 -2.49 -28.18
CA ALA A 392 0.66 -3.08 -28.83
C ALA A 392 -0.32 -2.02 -29.37
N ILE A 393 -0.15 -0.75 -29.00
CA ILE A 393 -1.05 0.34 -29.40
C ILE A 393 -0.80 0.69 -30.86
N LYS A 394 -1.83 0.58 -31.70
CA LYS A 394 -1.77 0.86 -33.14
C LYS A 394 -2.08 2.31 -33.52
N ILE A 395 -2.04 3.24 -32.56
CA ILE A 395 -2.40 4.66 -32.77
C ILE A 395 -1.13 5.49 -32.98
N ASP A 396 -1.13 6.37 -33.98
CA ASP A 396 -0.03 7.28 -34.37
C ASP A 396 0.41 8.30 -33.29
N GLY A 397 -0.13 8.22 -32.06
CA GLY A 397 0.22 9.04 -30.90
C GLY A 397 1.03 8.33 -29.80
N ALA A 398 1.42 7.06 -30.01
CA ALA A 398 2.10 6.22 -29.00
C ALA A 398 3.43 6.80 -28.49
N SER A 399 4.02 7.78 -29.19
CA SER A 399 5.28 8.43 -28.81
C SER A 399 5.18 9.34 -27.56
N MET A 400 4.00 9.53 -26.98
CA MET A 400 3.78 10.44 -25.83
C MET A 400 3.52 9.75 -24.48
N ILE A 401 3.46 8.42 -24.42
CA ILE A 401 3.19 7.70 -23.16
C ILE A 401 4.53 7.33 -22.49
N GLN A 402 4.88 8.03 -21.40
CA GLN A 402 5.98 7.62 -20.52
C GLN A 402 5.59 6.37 -19.73
N ALA A 403 5.93 5.20 -20.27
CA ALA A 403 5.62 3.90 -19.68
C ALA A 403 6.87 3.27 -19.03
N ASP A 404 6.70 2.61 -17.89
CA ASP A 404 7.79 1.92 -17.17
C ASP A 404 8.01 0.47 -17.62
N ASN A 405 9.22 -0.04 -17.32
CA ASN A 405 9.64 -1.42 -17.53
C ASN A 405 9.44 -2.32 -16.28
N VAL A 406 8.53 -1.97 -15.37
CA VAL A 406 8.29 -2.77 -14.16
C VAL A 406 7.26 -3.85 -14.45
N LEU A 407 7.63 -5.11 -14.22
CA LEU A 407 6.70 -6.24 -14.35
C LEU A 407 5.55 -6.12 -13.35
N ARG A 408 4.34 -6.14 -13.88
CA ARG A 408 3.08 -6.05 -13.13
C ARG A 408 2.07 -7.06 -13.64
N PRO A 409 1.17 -7.57 -12.77
CA PRO A 409 0.07 -8.40 -13.19
C PRO A 409 -0.98 -7.57 -13.93
N LEU A 410 -1.52 -8.09 -15.03
CA LEU A 410 -2.70 -7.51 -15.66
C LEU A 410 -3.96 -7.83 -14.86
N LYS A 411 -4.97 -6.97 -14.90
CA LYS A 411 -6.26 -7.24 -14.26
C LYS A 411 -7.38 -6.59 -15.05
N ILE A 412 -8.42 -7.36 -15.37
CA ILE A 412 -9.66 -6.82 -15.94
C ILE A 412 -10.50 -6.27 -14.78
N SER A 413 -10.65 -4.95 -14.70
CA SER A 413 -11.46 -4.28 -13.67
C SER A 413 -12.89 -4.03 -14.10
N LEU A 414 -13.11 -3.81 -15.41
CA LEU A 414 -14.40 -3.44 -15.97
C LEU A 414 -14.72 -4.29 -17.19
N VAL A 415 -15.95 -4.80 -17.22
CA VAL A 415 -16.58 -5.39 -18.41
C VAL A 415 -17.73 -4.49 -18.85
N VAL A 416 -17.70 -4.05 -20.10
CA VAL A 416 -18.77 -3.28 -20.73
C VAL A 416 -19.41 -4.13 -21.83
N GLN A 417 -20.71 -4.36 -21.74
CA GLN A 417 -21.45 -5.19 -22.70
C GLN A 417 -22.42 -4.36 -23.55
N GLY A 418 -22.61 -4.74 -24.81
CA GLY A 418 -23.53 -4.07 -25.74
C GLY A 418 -24.99 -4.43 -25.49
N VAL A 419 -25.28 -5.73 -25.37
CA VAL A 419 -26.63 -6.26 -25.07
C VAL A 419 -26.55 -7.32 -23.98
N ASN A 420 -27.63 -7.45 -23.22
CA ASN A 420 -27.82 -8.61 -22.34
C ASN A 420 -28.11 -9.86 -23.20
N GLU A 421 -27.81 -11.05 -22.67
CA GLU A 421 -28.14 -12.31 -23.37
C GLU A 421 -29.68 -12.45 -23.55
N PRO A 422 -30.18 -12.89 -24.72
CA PRO A 422 -31.63 -13.08 -24.93
C PRO A 422 -32.24 -14.07 -23.92
N GLN A 423 -33.47 -13.81 -23.48
CA GLN A 423 -34.17 -14.63 -22.45
C GLN A 423 -34.40 -16.10 -22.86
N ASP A 424 -34.27 -16.43 -24.14
CA ASP A 424 -34.45 -17.79 -24.68
C ASP A 424 -33.26 -18.73 -24.37
N PHE A 425 -32.20 -18.23 -23.72
CA PHE A 425 -31.03 -19.01 -23.33
C PHE A 425 -30.81 -19.10 -21.81
N VAL A 426 -30.09 -20.15 -21.42
CA VAL A 426 -29.70 -20.57 -20.05
C VAL A 426 -29.58 -19.41 -19.06
N LEU A 427 -30.41 -19.42 -18.01
CA LEU A 427 -30.30 -18.68 -16.74
C LEU A 427 -29.12 -17.67 -16.70
N CYS A 428 -29.38 -16.38 -16.99
CA CYS A 428 -28.38 -15.30 -17.03
C CYS A 428 -27.63 -15.12 -15.69
N GLU A 429 -26.56 -15.90 -15.48
CA GLU A 429 -25.71 -15.78 -14.30
C GLU A 429 -24.41 -15.00 -14.56
N GLY A 430 -24.12 -14.62 -15.81
CA GLY A 430 -22.82 -14.07 -16.21
C GLY A 430 -22.46 -12.79 -15.47
N GLN A 431 -23.32 -11.77 -15.55
CA GLN A 431 -23.14 -10.52 -14.82
C GLN A 431 -23.02 -10.73 -13.31
N ARG A 432 -23.86 -11.61 -12.74
CA ARG A 432 -23.85 -11.91 -11.30
C ARG A 432 -22.53 -12.53 -10.87
N ARG A 433 -22.01 -13.50 -11.62
CA ARG A 433 -20.73 -14.15 -11.34
C ARG A 433 -19.56 -13.17 -11.41
N LEU A 434 -19.53 -12.32 -12.44
CA LEU A 434 -18.50 -11.28 -12.58
C LEU A 434 -18.55 -10.26 -11.43
N ARG A 435 -19.75 -9.77 -11.08
CA ARG A 435 -19.94 -8.85 -9.93
C ARG A 435 -19.57 -9.47 -8.59
N ASN A 436 -19.91 -10.75 -8.37
CA ASN A 436 -19.52 -11.48 -7.15
C ASN A 436 -18.00 -11.62 -7.01
N ALA A 437 -17.28 -11.65 -8.12
CA ALA A 437 -15.82 -11.63 -8.15
C ALA A 437 -15.23 -10.20 -8.08
N GLN A 438 -16.06 -9.20 -7.72
CA GLN A 438 -15.68 -7.79 -7.58
C GLN A 438 -15.24 -7.12 -8.90
N LEU A 439 -15.63 -7.65 -10.07
CA LEU A 439 -15.52 -6.92 -11.33
C LEU A 439 -16.71 -5.96 -11.49
N GLN A 440 -16.45 -4.79 -12.06
CA GLN A 440 -17.52 -3.91 -12.50
C GLN A 440 -18.09 -4.43 -13.82
N VAL A 441 -19.42 -4.40 -13.95
CA VAL A 441 -20.12 -4.82 -15.17
C VAL A 441 -21.15 -3.77 -15.53
N LEU A 442 -20.94 -3.12 -16.68
CA LEU A 442 -21.79 -2.06 -17.23
C LEU A 442 -22.37 -2.50 -18.56
N THR A 443 -23.51 -1.90 -18.92
CA THR A 443 -24.07 -1.98 -20.26
C THR A 443 -23.86 -0.64 -20.95
N ALA A 444 -23.28 -0.65 -22.16
CA ALA A 444 -23.09 0.56 -22.94
C ALA A 444 -24.46 1.09 -23.40
N LYS A 445 -24.87 2.25 -22.89
CA LYS A 445 -26.19 2.81 -23.16
C LYS A 445 -26.10 4.29 -23.52
N PRO A 446 -26.09 4.64 -24.81
CA PRO A 446 -26.10 6.04 -25.23
C PRO A 446 -27.38 6.73 -24.74
N GLN A 447 -27.28 7.98 -24.27
CA GLN A 447 -28.46 8.79 -23.91
C GLN A 447 -28.98 9.63 -25.09
N HIS A 448 -28.15 9.81 -26.12
CA HIS A 448 -28.44 10.67 -27.27
C HIS A 448 -28.03 9.99 -28.58
N SER A 449 -28.41 10.61 -29.70
CA SER A 449 -27.99 10.17 -31.03
C SER A 449 -26.46 10.30 -31.21
N PRO A 450 -25.85 9.51 -32.10
CA PRO A 450 -24.40 9.59 -32.38
C PRO A 450 -23.94 11.01 -32.73
N LEU A 451 -24.73 11.74 -33.54
CA LEU A 451 -24.43 13.13 -33.90
C LEU A 451 -24.42 14.06 -32.68
N ALA A 452 -25.38 13.92 -31.76
CA ALA A 452 -25.45 14.73 -30.54
C ALA A 452 -24.32 14.40 -29.54
N LEU A 453 -23.79 13.18 -29.61
CA LEU A 453 -22.63 12.74 -28.82
C LEU A 453 -21.29 13.11 -29.48
N GLY A 454 -21.29 13.69 -30.68
CA GLY A 454 -20.07 13.96 -31.45
C GLY A 454 -19.35 12.69 -31.93
N ILE A 455 -20.05 11.57 -32.02
CA ILE A 455 -19.49 10.26 -32.39
C ILE A 455 -19.71 10.01 -33.88
N PHE A 456 -18.64 9.70 -34.60
CA PHE A 456 -18.70 9.22 -35.97
C PHE A 456 -19.02 7.73 -36.00
N LEU A 457 -20.06 7.33 -36.74
CA LEU A 457 -20.40 5.92 -36.90
C LEU A 457 -19.46 5.27 -37.93
N PRO A 458 -18.76 4.18 -37.58
CA PRO A 458 -17.93 3.49 -38.54
C PRO A 458 -18.76 2.84 -39.67
N PRO A 459 -18.20 2.70 -40.88
CA PRO A 459 -18.81 1.88 -41.92
C PRO A 459 -18.83 0.41 -41.48
N MET A 460 -19.92 -0.27 -41.80
CA MET A 460 -20.17 -1.68 -41.50
C MET A 460 -20.72 -2.34 -42.77
N ASP A 461 -20.19 -3.50 -43.12
CA ASP A 461 -20.53 -4.28 -44.31
C ASP A 461 -21.83 -5.07 -44.12
N SER A 462 -22.03 -5.70 -42.94
CA SER A 462 -23.15 -6.62 -42.74
C SER A 462 -24.45 -5.94 -42.29
N ILE A 463 -24.39 -4.82 -41.55
CA ILE A 463 -25.58 -4.13 -41.02
C ILE A 463 -25.43 -2.61 -41.11
N ARG A 464 -26.54 -1.87 -41.27
CA ARG A 464 -26.55 -0.40 -41.14
C ARG A 464 -27.03 0.02 -39.76
N ILE A 465 -26.30 0.86 -39.04
CA ILE A 465 -26.74 1.39 -37.74
C ILE A 465 -27.86 2.41 -37.93
N HIS A 466 -29.05 2.14 -37.39
CA HIS A 466 -30.22 3.01 -37.53
C HIS A 466 -30.27 4.03 -36.37
N ALA A 467 -29.83 5.26 -36.64
CA ALA A 467 -29.67 6.30 -35.60
C ALA A 467 -30.75 7.40 -35.62
N SER A 468 -31.80 7.29 -36.46
CA SER A 468 -32.72 8.39 -36.80
C SER A 468 -34.21 8.03 -36.60
N SER A 469 -34.74 8.11 -35.35
CA SER A 469 -36.15 8.35 -34.89
C SER A 469 -36.28 8.01 -33.38
N PRO A 470 -37.39 8.28 -32.65
CA PRO A 470 -37.43 8.91 -31.32
C PRO A 470 -36.87 8.08 -30.14
N SER A 471 -36.40 6.85 -30.37
CA SER A 471 -35.72 5.98 -29.41
C SER A 471 -34.20 6.22 -29.40
N ALA A 472 -33.79 7.48 -29.25
CA ALA A 472 -32.39 7.93 -29.36
C ALA A 472 -31.40 7.25 -28.39
N SER A 473 -31.87 6.43 -27.45
CA SER A 473 -31.07 5.73 -26.45
C SER A 473 -30.85 4.23 -26.67
N ASN A 474 -31.57 3.60 -27.60
CA ASN A 474 -31.50 2.14 -27.81
C ASN A 474 -30.81 1.72 -29.12
N TRP A 475 -30.31 2.68 -29.92
CA TRP A 475 -29.72 2.38 -31.24
C TRP A 475 -28.49 1.46 -31.16
N LEU A 476 -27.69 1.57 -30.09
CA LEU A 476 -26.49 0.75 -29.90
C LEU A 476 -26.86 -0.69 -29.52
N GLU A 477 -27.87 -0.84 -28.65
CA GLU A 477 -28.42 -2.13 -28.26
C GLU A 477 -29.01 -2.87 -29.48
N ASP A 478 -29.80 -2.17 -30.30
CA ASP A 478 -30.33 -2.72 -31.57
C ASP A 478 -29.21 -3.15 -32.51
N ALA A 479 -28.18 -2.32 -32.69
CA ALA A 479 -27.03 -2.65 -33.53
C ALA A 479 -26.32 -3.92 -33.05
N CYS A 480 -26.11 -4.07 -31.74
CA CYS A 480 -25.52 -5.26 -31.14
C CYS A 480 -26.39 -6.51 -31.35
N LEU A 481 -27.71 -6.42 -31.15
CA LEU A 481 -28.63 -7.55 -31.36
C LEU A 481 -28.67 -8.00 -32.82
N ARG A 482 -28.76 -7.05 -33.76
CA ARG A 482 -28.80 -7.38 -35.20
C ARG A 482 -27.46 -7.91 -35.69
N MET A 483 -26.35 -7.37 -35.19
CA MET A 483 -25.02 -7.89 -35.49
C MET A 483 -24.90 -9.34 -35.00
N ALA A 484 -25.28 -9.61 -33.76
CA ALA A 484 -25.27 -10.96 -33.21
C ALA A 484 -26.04 -11.95 -34.09
N LYS A 485 -27.22 -11.55 -34.58
CA LYS A 485 -28.13 -12.37 -35.37
C LYS A 485 -27.91 -12.33 -36.88
N LYS A 486 -26.84 -11.70 -37.41
CA LYS A 486 -26.69 -11.49 -38.86
C LYS A 486 -26.69 -12.75 -39.75
N GLY A 487 -26.42 -13.93 -39.18
CA GLY A 487 -26.49 -15.22 -39.88
C GLY A 487 -27.76 -16.04 -39.61
N HIS A 488 -28.67 -15.56 -38.76
CA HIS A 488 -29.92 -16.25 -38.45
C HIS A 488 -30.99 -15.83 -39.46
N ALA A 489 -31.80 -16.78 -39.93
CA ALA A 489 -32.94 -16.45 -40.78
C ALA A 489 -33.90 -15.52 -40.03
N SER A 490 -34.27 -14.41 -40.67
CA SER A 490 -35.16 -13.36 -40.16
C SER A 490 -36.58 -13.83 -39.95
#